data_AF-A0A4Q9NP71-F1
#
_entry.id   AF-A0A4Q9NP71-F1
#
_cell.length_a   1.000
_cell.length_b   1.000
_cell.length_c   1.000
_cell.angle_alpha   90.00
_cell.angle_beta   90.00
_cell.angle_gamma   90.00
#
_symmetry.space_group_name_H-M   'P 1'
#
loop_
_entity.id
_entity.type
_entity.pdbx_description
1 polymer ?
#
loop_
_entity_poly.entity_id
_entity_poly.type
_entity_poly.pdbx_seq_one_letter_code
_entity_poly.pdbx_strand_id
1 'polypeptide(L)'
;MVDGHYSQQGWKDFPQNVHLARDGEPVRILGAWFGSNLDESDVWSPTLSKLRDTLDRWKKGHSTILGKKHVVQMFIGGMTQYLTDVQRMPADIQRRLMKWLRGYIWDDKVAPPIAMQHLCLPTEEGGL
;
A
#
# COMPACT_ATOMS: atom_id res chain seq x y z
N MET A 1 -0.65 37.25 -23.21
CA MET A 1 0.67 37.76 -22.82
C MET A 1 0.79 37.59 -21.31
N VAL A 2 1.48 36.54 -20.87
CA VAL A 2 2.02 36.41 -19.51
C VAL A 2 3.46 36.01 -19.73
N ASP A 3 4.35 36.99 -19.59
CA ASP A 3 5.77 36.84 -19.82
C ASP A 3 6.36 35.87 -18.78
N GLY A 4 6.98 34.80 -19.29
CA GLY A 4 7.68 33.82 -18.47
C GLY A 4 8.98 34.40 -17.92
N HIS A 5 8.94 34.89 -16.69
CA HIS A 5 10.08 35.44 -15.95
C HIS A 5 11.07 34.38 -15.41
N TYR A 6 11.23 33.23 -16.08
CA TYR A 6 12.22 32.22 -15.71
C TYR A 6 13.35 32.15 -16.74
N SER A 7 13.95 33.30 -17.09
CA SER A 7 15.17 33.33 -17.89
C SER A 7 16.41 33.46 -17.02
N GLN A 8 17.11 32.34 -16.86
CA GLN A 8 18.57 32.24 -16.95
C GLN A 8 19.46 32.91 -15.87
N GLN A 9 19.28 32.53 -14.61
CA GLN A 9 20.44 32.38 -13.72
C GLN A 9 20.75 30.87 -13.61
N GLY A 10 21.51 30.36 -14.58
CA GLY A 10 21.96 28.97 -14.56
C GLY A 10 22.78 28.70 -13.28
N TRP A 11 22.47 27.62 -12.58
CA TRP A 11 23.30 27.14 -11.48
C TRP A 11 24.72 26.92 -11.97
N LYS A 12 25.66 27.76 -11.54
CA LYS A 12 27.07 27.73 -11.97
C LYS A 12 27.75 26.40 -11.67
N ASP A 13 27.28 25.70 -10.63
CA ASP A 13 27.82 24.42 -10.18
C ASP A 13 26.82 23.26 -10.38
N PHE A 14 26.01 23.30 -11.45
CA PHE A 14 25.13 22.18 -11.75
C PHE A 14 25.96 20.93 -12.12
N PRO A 15 25.79 19.79 -11.41
CA PRO A 15 26.58 18.60 -11.67
C PRO A 15 26.31 18.03 -13.06
N GLN A 16 27.36 17.75 -13.83
CA GLN A 16 27.25 17.30 -15.23
C GLN A 16 26.63 15.90 -15.39
N ASN A 17 26.61 15.11 -14.31
CA ASN A 17 26.19 13.70 -14.33
C ASN A 17 24.88 13.46 -13.57
N VAL A 18 24.01 14.45 -13.49
CA VAL A 18 22.70 14.34 -12.82
C VAL A 18 21.59 14.33 -13.84
N HIS A 19 20.69 13.36 -13.70
CA HIS A 19 19.46 13.32 -14.45
C HIS A 19 18.43 14.27 -13.82
N LEU A 20 17.97 15.26 -14.59
CA LEU A 20 16.84 16.10 -14.22
C LEU A 20 15.58 15.52 -14.87
N ALA A 21 14.68 15.03 -14.05
CA ALA A 21 13.40 14.53 -14.52
C ALA A 21 12.63 15.64 -15.25
N ARG A 22 12.10 15.31 -16.43
CA ARG A 22 11.29 16.24 -17.22
C ARG A 22 9.87 16.31 -16.69
N ASP A 23 9.13 17.35 -17.08
CA ASP A 23 7.71 17.44 -16.78
C ASP A 23 6.98 16.18 -17.23
N GLY A 24 6.25 15.59 -16.29
CA GLY A 24 5.48 14.38 -16.51
C GLY A 24 6.28 13.07 -16.47
N GLU A 25 7.61 13.12 -16.34
CA GLU A 25 8.45 11.94 -16.17
C GLU A 25 8.23 11.31 -14.79
N PRO A 26 7.89 10.01 -14.69
CA PRO A 26 7.69 9.36 -13.42
C PRO A 26 9.02 9.14 -12.68
N VAL A 27 9.12 9.66 -11.46
CA VAL A 27 10.27 9.52 -10.57
C VAL A 27 9.87 8.75 -9.33
N ARG A 28 10.73 7.83 -8.89
CA ARG A 28 10.54 7.09 -7.65
C ARG A 28 11.37 7.69 -6.52
N ILE A 29 10.71 8.16 -5.46
CA ILE A 29 11.35 8.77 -4.29
C ILE A 29 10.84 8.07 -3.04
N LEU A 30 11.75 7.51 -2.23
CA LEU A 30 11.44 6.78 -0.99
C LEU A 30 10.40 5.66 -1.15
N GLY A 31 10.31 5.10 -2.36
CA GLY A 31 9.38 4.02 -2.68
C GLY A 31 8.07 4.47 -3.33
N ALA A 32 7.71 5.75 -3.20
CA ALA A 32 6.55 6.35 -3.85
C ALA A 32 6.88 6.87 -5.26
N TRP A 33 5.88 6.98 -6.12
CA TRP A 33 6.01 7.48 -7.49
C TRP A 33 5.38 8.87 -7.66
N PHE A 34 6.11 9.78 -8.30
CA PHE A 34 5.70 11.15 -8.58
C PHE A 34 5.82 11.43 -10.07
N GLY A 35 4.90 12.19 -10.65
CA GLY A 35 4.87 12.48 -12.09
C GLY A 35 3.51 12.19 -12.71
N SER A 36 3.40 12.35 -14.03
CA SER A 36 2.17 12.07 -14.79
C SER A 36 2.21 10.68 -15.43
N ASN A 37 1.07 10.19 -15.94
CA ASN A 37 0.95 8.89 -16.64
C ASN A 37 1.35 7.67 -15.80
N LEU A 38 1.21 7.75 -14.48
CA LEU A 38 1.34 6.61 -13.58
C LEU A 38 0.00 5.89 -13.47
N ASP A 39 0.00 4.57 -13.70
CA ASP A 39 -1.11 3.74 -13.25
C ASP A 39 -0.98 3.56 -11.73
N GLU A 40 -1.94 4.08 -10.97
CA GLU A 40 -1.98 3.93 -9.51
C GLU A 40 -1.94 2.46 -9.11
N SER A 41 -2.57 1.55 -9.85
CA SER A 41 -2.54 0.12 -9.54
C SER A 41 -1.13 -0.48 -9.68
N ASP A 42 -0.32 0.00 -10.63
CA ASP A 42 1.06 -0.47 -10.82
C ASP A 42 1.98 -0.08 -9.67
N VAL A 43 1.73 1.09 -9.05
CA VAL A 43 2.44 1.54 -7.85
C VAL A 43 2.28 0.56 -6.69
N TRP A 44 1.08 0.01 -6.54
CA TRP A 44 0.73 -0.91 -5.44
C TRP A 44 1.14 -2.36 -5.71
N SER A 45 1.42 -2.73 -6.97
CA SER A 45 1.76 -4.11 -7.37
C SER A 45 2.89 -4.75 -6.56
N PRO A 46 4.05 -4.08 -6.31
CA PRO A 46 5.12 -4.67 -5.50
C PRO A 46 4.70 -4.95 -4.05
N THR A 47 3.90 -4.06 -3.45
CA THR A 47 3.39 -4.21 -2.08
C THR A 47 2.39 -5.35 -2.02
N LEU A 48 1.47 -5.42 -2.99
CA LEU A 48 0.49 -6.49 -3.10
C LEU A 48 1.14 -7.87 -3.28
N SER A 49 2.17 -7.98 -4.13
CA SER A 49 2.90 -9.25 -4.32
C SER A 49 3.54 -9.71 -3.01
N LYS A 50 4.27 -8.83 -2.32
CA LYS A 50 4.93 -9.18 -1.05
C LYS A 50 3.92 -9.55 0.04
N LEU A 51 2.80 -8.83 0.13
CA LEU A 51 1.72 -9.16 1.05
C LEU A 51 1.13 -10.54 0.77
N ARG A 52 0.91 -10.85 -0.51
CA ARG A 52 0.39 -12.16 -0.91
C ARG A 52 1.32 -13.28 -0.48
N ASP A 53 2.60 -13.18 -0.79
CA ASP A 53 3.62 -14.18 -0.43
C ASP A 53 3.73 -14.34 1.09
N THR A 54 3.64 -13.23 1.81
CA THR A 54 3.68 -13.21 3.27
C THR A 54 2.48 -13.95 3.86
N LEU A 55 1.26 -13.61 3.43
CA LEU A 55 0.05 -14.28 3.92
C LEU A 55 0.05 -15.77 3.56
N ASP A 56 0.45 -16.13 2.34
CA ASP A 56 0.53 -17.52 1.91
C ASP A 56 1.57 -18.32 2.72
N ARG A 57 2.67 -17.68 3.15
CA ARG A 57 3.65 -18.29 4.08
C ARG A 57 3.06 -18.49 5.46
N TRP A 58 2.43 -17.47 6.04
CA TRP A 58 1.87 -17.54 7.39
C TRP A 58 0.67 -18.47 7.49
N LYS A 59 -0.09 -18.62 6.40
CA LYS A 59 -1.23 -19.55 6.32
C LYS A 59 -0.81 -21.01 6.44
N LYS A 60 0.46 -21.35 6.14
CA LYS A 60 1.00 -22.69 6.36
C LYS A 60 1.18 -23.01 7.85
N GLY A 61 1.23 -21.99 8.71
CA GLY A 61 1.25 -22.15 10.15
C GLY A 61 -0.16 -22.27 10.73
N HIS A 62 -0.32 -23.06 11.80
CA HIS A 62 -1.58 -23.15 12.55
C HIS A 62 -1.68 -22.03 13.59
N SER A 63 -1.87 -20.79 13.13
CA SER A 63 -2.02 -19.63 14.02
C SER A 63 -3.41 -19.56 14.66
N THR A 64 -3.45 -19.19 15.94
CA THR A 64 -4.70 -18.84 16.64
C THR A 64 -5.34 -17.60 16.02
N ILE A 65 -6.62 -17.35 16.34
CA ILE A 65 -7.33 -16.16 15.83
C ILE A 65 -6.63 -14.85 16.21
N LEU A 66 -6.11 -14.75 17.43
CA LEU A 66 -5.30 -13.60 17.89
C LEU A 66 -3.95 -13.53 17.16
N GLY A 67 -3.31 -14.68 16.92
CA GLY A 67 -2.10 -14.73 16.09
C GLY A 67 -2.35 -14.19 14.68
N LYS A 68 -3.49 -14.54 14.07
CA LYS A 68 -3.87 -14.03 12.76
C LYS A 68 -4.15 -12.53 12.77
N LYS A 69 -4.81 -12.01 13.82
CA LYS A 69 -4.97 -10.55 14.02
C LYS A 69 -3.61 -9.85 13.99
N HIS A 70 -2.63 -10.35 14.75
CA HIS A 70 -1.30 -9.75 14.78
C HIS A 70 -0.60 -9.81 13.41
N VAL A 71 -0.68 -10.94 12.68
CA VAL A 71 -0.12 -11.04 11.32
C VAL A 71 -0.76 -10.00 10.38
N VAL A 72 -2.09 -9.86 10.42
CA VAL A 72 -2.80 -8.84 9.64
C VAL A 72 -2.30 -7.43 9.98
N GLN A 73 -2.18 -7.10 11.28
CA GLN A 73 -1.73 -5.79 11.72
C GLN A 73 -0.28 -5.49 11.29
N MET A 74 0.63 -6.45 11.51
CA MET A 74 2.06 -6.31 11.19
C MET A 74 2.30 -6.16 9.69
N PHE A 75 1.66 -6.99 8.87
CA PHE A 75 1.96 -7.04 7.45
C PHE A 75 0.99 -6.18 6.64
N ILE A 76 -0.33 -6.45 6.69
CA ILE A 76 -1.30 -5.67 5.91
C ILE A 76 -1.28 -4.21 6.37
N GLY A 77 -1.41 -3.96 7.68
CA GLY A 77 -1.33 -2.59 8.21
C GLY A 77 0.05 -1.98 7.98
N GLY A 78 1.10 -2.63 8.48
CA GLY A 78 2.47 -2.09 8.45
C GLY A 78 3.03 -1.83 7.06
N MET A 79 2.72 -2.66 6.05
CA MET A 79 3.25 -2.49 4.69
C MET A 79 2.44 -1.53 3.83
N THR A 80 1.20 -1.18 4.22
CA THR A 80 0.32 -0.32 3.42
C THR A 80 0.21 1.10 3.96
N GLN A 81 0.41 1.31 5.27
CA GLN A 81 0.20 2.61 5.93
C GLN A 81 0.97 3.76 5.27
N TYR A 82 2.25 3.54 4.95
CA TYR A 82 3.09 4.60 4.38
C TYR A 82 2.62 4.97 2.98
N LEU A 83 2.44 3.97 2.10
CA LEU A 83 2.02 4.20 0.72
C LEU A 83 0.61 4.81 0.64
N THR A 84 -0.25 4.47 1.59
CA THR A 84 -1.58 5.08 1.74
C THR A 84 -1.47 6.58 2.04
N ASP A 85 -0.54 6.97 2.91
CA ASP A 85 -0.35 8.37 3.29
C ASP A 85 0.21 9.20 2.13
N VAL A 86 1.23 8.69 1.43
CA VAL A 86 1.94 9.45 0.39
C VAL A 86 1.31 9.40 -1.00
N GLN A 87 0.57 8.34 -1.34
CA GLN A 87 -0.01 8.15 -2.68
C GLN A 87 -1.50 7.78 -2.69
N ARG A 88 -2.14 7.74 -1.51
CA ARG A 88 -3.54 7.31 -1.34
C ARG A 88 -3.73 5.83 -1.70
N MET A 89 -4.75 5.22 -1.12
CA MET A 89 -5.12 3.84 -1.44
C MET A 89 -6.31 3.84 -2.41
N PRO A 90 -6.15 3.34 -3.64
CA PRO A 90 -7.25 3.14 -4.57
C PRO A 90 -8.27 2.13 -4.04
N ALA A 91 -9.54 2.28 -4.43
CA ALA A 91 -10.64 1.46 -3.91
C ALA A 91 -10.55 -0.03 -4.34
N ASP A 92 -9.95 -0.33 -5.49
CA ASP A 92 -9.68 -1.70 -5.92
C ASP A 92 -8.60 -2.37 -5.04
N ILE A 93 -7.55 -1.63 -4.67
CA ILE A 93 -6.51 -2.09 -3.75
C ILE A 93 -7.12 -2.38 -2.38
N GLN A 94 -7.92 -1.45 -1.84
CA GLN A 94 -8.62 -1.65 -0.56
C GLN A 94 -9.50 -2.90 -0.59
N ARG A 95 -10.27 -3.11 -1.67
CA ARG A 95 -11.12 -4.30 -1.85
C ARG A 95 -10.30 -5.60 -1.89
N ARG A 96 -9.15 -5.61 -2.58
CA ARG A 96 -8.25 -6.77 -2.64
C ARG A 96 -7.68 -7.10 -1.26
N LEU A 97 -7.19 -6.10 -0.54
CA LEU A 97 -6.66 -6.26 0.82
C LEU A 97 -7.73 -6.78 1.79
N MET A 98 -8.95 -6.22 1.74
CA MET A 98 -10.05 -6.68 2.58
C MET A 98 -10.44 -8.15 2.28
N LYS A 99 -10.42 -8.55 1.00
CA LYS A 99 -10.64 -9.94 0.59
C LYS A 99 -9.57 -10.87 1.15
N TRP A 100 -8.29 -10.50 1.05
CA TRP A 100 -7.19 -11.31 1.57
C TRP A 100 -7.20 -11.40 3.10
N LEU A 101 -7.47 -10.30 3.78
CA LEU A 101 -7.63 -10.25 5.23
C LEU A 101 -8.74 -11.20 5.69
N ARG A 102 -9.94 -11.09 5.10
CA ARG A 102 -11.07 -11.99 5.39
C ARG A 102 -10.71 -13.45 5.15
N GLY A 103 -10.08 -13.73 4.00
CA GLY A 103 -9.63 -15.08 3.64
C GLY A 103 -8.62 -15.64 4.64
N TYR A 104 -7.64 -14.84 5.03
CA TYR A 104 -6.60 -15.25 5.98
C TYR A 104 -7.16 -15.51 7.38
N ILE A 105 -7.93 -14.58 7.95
CA ILE A 105 -8.51 -14.72 9.31
C ILE A 105 -9.37 -15.98 9.40
N TRP A 106 -10.19 -16.23 8.38
CA TRP A 106 -11.18 -17.32 8.39
C TRP A 106 -10.76 -18.58 7.63
N ASP A 107 -9.49 -18.72 7.25
CA ASP A 107 -8.98 -19.87 6.48
C ASP A 107 -9.77 -20.13 5.18
N ASP A 108 -10.13 -19.05 4.47
CA ASP A 108 -10.92 -19.05 3.24
C ASP A 108 -12.28 -19.75 3.37
N LYS A 109 -12.84 -19.84 4.58
CA LYS A 109 -14.22 -20.30 4.79
C LYS A 109 -15.19 -19.46 3.95
N VAL A 110 -16.07 -20.17 3.23
CA VAL A 110 -17.11 -19.55 2.41
C VAL A 110 -18.05 -18.70 3.28
N ALA A 111 -18.51 -19.29 4.38
CA ALA A 111 -19.32 -18.65 5.42
C ALA A 111 -18.47 -18.43 6.68
N PRO A 112 -17.92 -17.22 6.89
CA PRO A 112 -17.18 -16.90 8.11
C PRO A 112 -18.15 -16.80 9.29
N PRO A 113 -17.71 -17.19 10.50
CA PRO A 113 -18.58 -17.21 11.68
C PRO A 113 -18.94 -15.80 12.17
N ILE A 114 -18.11 -14.80 11.90
CA ILE A 114 -18.34 -13.40 12.30
C ILE A 114 -18.16 -12.50 11.08
N ALA A 115 -19.06 -11.52 10.93
CA ALA A 115 -18.97 -10.50 9.89
C ALA A 115 -17.75 -9.59 10.12
N MET A 116 -17.12 -9.13 9.03
CA MET A 116 -15.92 -8.29 9.12
C MET A 116 -16.13 -7.01 9.94
N GLN A 117 -17.32 -6.41 9.88
CA GLN A 117 -17.64 -5.21 10.65
C GLN A 117 -17.60 -5.46 12.16
N HIS A 118 -18.13 -6.60 12.62
CA HIS A 118 -18.10 -6.98 14.03
C HIS A 118 -16.68 -7.32 14.49
N LEU A 119 -15.86 -7.90 13.60
CA LEU A 119 -14.48 -8.23 13.89
C LEU A 119 -13.63 -7.01 14.28
N CYS A 120 -13.98 -5.84 13.76
CA CYS A 120 -13.26 -4.59 13.98
C CYS A 120 -13.77 -3.78 15.18
N LEU A 121 -14.77 -4.29 15.91
CA LEU A 121 -15.26 -3.66 17.14
C LEU A 121 -14.23 -3.77 18.27
N PRO A 122 -14.40 -2.99 19.36
CA PRO A 122 -13.64 -3.20 20.58
C PRO A 122 -13.80 -4.62 21.13
N THR A 123 -12.79 -5.11 21.85
CA THR A 123 -12.79 -6.45 22.46
C THR A 123 -13.98 -6.63 23.41
N GLU A 124 -14.40 -5.55 24.07
CA GLU A 124 -15.53 -5.48 25.00
C GLU A 124 -16.88 -5.72 24.30
N GLU A 125 -16.96 -5.45 22.99
CA GLU A 125 -18.14 -5.65 22.14
C GLU A 125 -18.05 -6.94 21.30
N GLY A 126 -17.04 -7.78 21.55
CA GLY A 126 -16.85 -9.06 20.85
C GLY A 126 -16.02 -8.98 19.56
N GLY A 127 -15.33 -7.85 19.32
CA GLY A 127 -14.34 -7.74 18.26
C GLY A 127 -12.99 -8.38 18.61
N LEU A 128 -12.06 -8.37 17.63
CA LEU A 128 -10.72 -8.95 17.77
C LEU A 128 -9.67 -7.95 18.19
#